data_AF-A0A350BT45-F1
#
_entry.id   AF-A0A350BT45-F1
#
_cell.length_a   1.000
_cell.length_b   1.000
_cell.length_c   1.000
_cell.angle_alpha   90.00
_cell.angle_beta   90.00
_cell.angle_gamma   90.00
#
_symmetry.space_group_name_H-M   'P 1'
#
loop_
_entity.id
_entity.type
_entity.pdbx_description
1 polymer ?
#
loop_
_entity_poly.entity_id
_entity_poly.type
_entity_poly.pdbx_seq_one_letter_code
_entity_poly.pdbx_strand_id
1 'polypeptide(L)'
;MKSHFKIFLILALVGCKAKGPLTALPTNNIAIDSTILESEKMKSIIEPYKQNMAAAMDEVIGFSPAFLEKKKPSSILGSFMAEAVYQAASATGERIDFCLLNYGGIRSTLDSGEITVGEVFQIMPFENEITILTLSKVQLDTLFKIIEDKDGEPFANHLWKDQTAYHILNRTAYR
;
A
#
# COMPACT_ATOMS: atom_id res chain seq x y z
N MET A 1 73.24 7.20 -0.35
CA MET A 1 71.93 6.77 0.24
C MET A 1 70.98 7.90 0.63
N LYS A 2 71.43 9.05 1.18
CA LYS A 2 70.52 10.13 1.64
C LYS A 2 69.78 10.92 0.54
N SER A 3 70.26 10.91 -0.70
CA SER A 3 69.63 11.65 -1.82
C SER A 3 68.39 10.95 -2.39
N HIS A 4 68.42 9.62 -2.49
CA HIS A 4 67.28 8.82 -3.01
C HIS A 4 66.08 8.78 -2.06
N PHE A 5 66.31 8.88 -0.75
CA PHE A 5 65.24 8.97 0.25
C PHE A 5 64.42 10.26 0.11
N LYS A 6 65.05 11.37 -0.27
CA LYS A 6 64.36 12.65 -0.50
C LYS A 6 63.48 12.61 -1.75
N ILE A 7 63.96 11.95 -2.82
CA ILE A 7 63.20 11.78 -4.06
C ILE A 7 61.98 10.87 -3.82
N PHE A 8 62.15 9.78 -3.06
CA PHE A 8 61.05 8.88 -2.72
C PHE A 8 59.98 9.56 -1.84
N LEU A 9 60.40 10.41 -0.90
CA LEU A 9 59.49 11.18 -0.05
C LEU A 9 58.68 12.23 -0.82
N ILE A 10 59.29 12.87 -1.83
CA ILE A 10 58.59 13.82 -2.71
C ILE A 10 57.58 13.08 -3.60
N LEU A 11 57.92 11.89 -4.12
CA LEU A 11 57.02 11.11 -4.96
C LEU A 11 55.79 10.59 -4.19
N ALA A 12 55.97 10.26 -2.90
CA ALA A 12 54.88 9.80 -2.04
C ALA A 12 53.83 10.90 -1.72
N LEU A 13 54.22 12.18 -1.75
CA LEU A 13 53.33 13.29 -1.42
C LEU A 13 52.43 13.73 -2.59
N VAL A 14 52.72 13.33 -3.83
CA VAL A 14 51.95 13.73 -5.03
C VAL A 14 50.87 12.70 -5.42
N GLY A 15 50.83 11.54 -4.76
CA GLY A 15 49.92 10.43 -5.09
C GLY A 15 48.47 10.60 -4.62
N CYS A 16 48.17 11.56 -3.75
CA CYS A 16 46.84 11.69 -3.14
C CYS A 16 45.95 12.65 -3.95
N LYS A 17 45.21 12.13 -4.95
CA LYS A 17 44.09 12.86 -5.54
C LYS A 17 42.88 12.70 -4.62
N ALA A 18 42.51 13.76 -3.90
CA ALA A 18 41.24 13.82 -3.19
C ALA A 18 40.11 13.63 -4.21
N LYS A 19 39.24 12.64 -3.98
CA LYS A 19 38.00 12.50 -4.76
C LYS A 19 37.18 13.76 -4.51
N GLY A 20 36.89 14.52 -5.58
CA GLY A 20 36.05 15.71 -5.49
C GLY A 20 34.67 15.38 -4.92
N PRO A 21 33.95 16.38 -4.38
CA PRO A 21 32.59 16.17 -3.91
C PRO A 21 31.72 15.60 -5.03
N LEU A 22 30.82 14.68 -4.68
CA LEU A 22 29.87 14.13 -5.64
C LEU A 22 29.03 15.27 -6.20
N THR A 23 29.18 15.56 -7.50
CA THR A 23 28.33 16.50 -8.22
C THR A 23 27.16 15.73 -8.81
N ALA A 24 25.94 16.12 -8.46
CA ALA A 24 24.75 15.59 -9.11
C ALA A 24 24.79 16.01 -10.59
N LEU A 25 24.78 15.02 -11.49
CA LEU A 25 24.64 15.29 -12.92
C LEU A 25 23.16 15.56 -13.19
N PRO A 26 22.79 16.71 -13.78
CA PRO A 26 21.40 16.97 -14.16
C PRO A 26 21.03 15.99 -15.28
N THR A 27 20.19 15.01 -14.96
CA THR A 27 19.57 14.11 -15.92
C THR A 27 18.17 14.61 -16.25
N ASN A 28 17.80 14.59 -17.53
CA ASN A 28 16.43 14.89 -17.94
C ASN A 28 15.59 13.61 -17.90
N ASN A 29 14.38 13.71 -17.36
CA ASN A 29 13.40 12.63 -17.45
C ASN A 29 12.89 12.53 -18.89
N ILE A 30 12.92 11.32 -19.46
CA ILE A 30 12.29 11.03 -20.74
C ILE A 30 10.87 10.52 -20.42
N ALA A 31 9.85 11.23 -20.87
CA ALA A 31 8.47 10.79 -20.71
C ALA A 31 8.22 9.57 -21.61
N ILE A 32 7.61 8.53 -21.05
CA ILE A 32 7.10 7.39 -21.82
C ILE A 32 5.62 7.64 -22.05
N ASP A 33 5.24 7.86 -23.31
CA ASP A 33 3.87 8.13 -23.72
C ASP A 33 3.50 7.33 -24.99
N SER A 34 2.27 7.54 -25.48
CA SER A 34 1.73 6.82 -26.63
C SER A 34 2.40 7.16 -27.98
N THR A 35 3.34 8.11 -28.03
CA THR A 35 4.10 8.44 -29.26
C THR A 35 5.25 7.48 -29.51
N ILE A 36 5.68 6.73 -28.48
CA ILE A 36 6.72 5.72 -28.59
C ILE A 36 6.09 4.41 -29.08
N LEU A 37 6.56 3.91 -30.23
CA LEU A 37 6.09 2.63 -30.76
C LEU A 37 6.49 1.47 -29.85
N GLU A 38 5.53 0.60 -29.55
CA GLU A 38 5.78 -0.64 -28.84
C GLU A 38 6.72 -1.55 -29.64
N SER A 39 7.62 -2.24 -28.95
CA SER A 39 8.47 -3.25 -29.59
C SER A 39 7.70 -4.56 -29.72
N GLU A 40 7.46 -5.01 -30.95
CA GLU A 40 6.83 -6.31 -31.23
C GLU A 40 7.57 -7.49 -30.56
N LYS A 41 8.90 -7.40 -30.46
CA LYS A 41 9.71 -8.38 -29.71
C LYS A 41 9.38 -8.40 -28.22
N MET A 42 9.21 -7.23 -27.58
CA MET A 42 8.83 -7.18 -26.17
C MET A 42 7.37 -7.62 -25.96
N LYS A 43 6.48 -7.22 -26.86
CA LYS A 43 5.07 -7.61 -26.83
C LYS A 43 4.89 -9.12 -26.88
N SER A 44 5.53 -9.78 -27.86
CA SER A 44 5.51 -11.24 -27.99
C SER A 44 6.07 -11.98 -26.77
N ILE A 45 7.01 -11.38 -26.02
CA ILE A 45 7.52 -11.95 -24.77
C ILE A 45 6.49 -11.82 -23.63
N ILE A 46 5.78 -10.69 -23.54
CA ILE A 46 4.87 -10.36 -22.42
C ILE A 46 3.48 -10.99 -22.59
N GLU A 47 2.99 -11.07 -23.83
CA GLU A 47 1.64 -11.53 -24.16
C GLU A 47 1.21 -12.86 -23.49
N PRO A 48 2.00 -13.96 -23.50
CA PRO A 48 1.57 -15.19 -22.85
C PRO A 48 1.40 -15.05 -21.34
N TYR A 49 2.22 -14.24 -20.67
CA TYR A 49 2.07 -13.97 -19.23
C TYR A 49 0.82 -13.15 -18.95
N LYS A 50 0.54 -12.15 -19.80
CA LYS A 50 -0.66 -11.32 -19.70
C LYS A 50 -1.93 -12.18 -19.84
N GLN A 51 -1.97 -13.07 -20.82
CA GLN A 51 -3.12 -13.95 -21.06
C GLN A 51 -3.35 -14.94 -19.91
N ASN A 52 -2.28 -15.56 -19.42
CA ASN A 52 -2.38 -16.49 -18.29
C ASN A 52 -2.84 -15.79 -17.00
N MET A 53 -2.42 -14.54 -16.78
CA MET A 53 -2.82 -13.77 -15.60
C MET A 53 -4.24 -13.19 -15.73
N ALA A 54 -4.66 -12.79 -16.93
CA ALA A 54 -5.96 -12.18 -17.19
C ALA A 54 -7.11 -13.08 -16.71
N ALA A 55 -7.06 -14.39 -17.00
CA ALA A 55 -8.12 -15.31 -16.60
C ALA A 55 -8.36 -15.34 -15.07
N ALA A 56 -7.30 -15.22 -14.25
CA ALA A 56 -7.43 -15.17 -12.80
C ALA A 56 -7.83 -13.77 -12.29
N MET A 57 -7.40 -12.72 -12.96
CA MET A 57 -7.72 -11.34 -12.57
C MET A 57 -9.16 -10.94 -12.94
N ASP A 58 -9.69 -11.48 -14.03
CA ASP A 58 -11.04 -11.16 -14.55
C ASP A 58 -12.15 -11.98 -13.87
N GLU A 59 -11.81 -12.87 -12.92
CA GLU A 59 -12.80 -13.62 -12.16
C GLU A 59 -13.67 -12.68 -11.32
N VAL A 60 -14.98 -12.70 -11.56
CA VAL A 60 -15.97 -11.93 -10.79
C VAL A 60 -16.27 -12.64 -9.47
N ILE A 61 -16.00 -11.96 -8.36
CA ILE A 61 -16.15 -12.47 -7.00
C ILE A 61 -17.27 -11.79 -6.21
N GLY A 62 -17.88 -10.74 -6.77
CA GLY A 62 -18.93 -10.01 -6.09
C GLY A 62 -19.55 -8.89 -6.90
N PHE A 63 -20.34 -8.06 -6.23
CA PHE A 63 -21.01 -6.91 -6.82
C PHE A 63 -21.05 -5.75 -5.82
N SER A 64 -20.67 -4.55 -6.26
CA SER A 64 -20.81 -3.31 -5.50
C SER A 64 -21.99 -2.50 -6.04
N PRO A 65 -22.99 -2.16 -5.21
CA PRO A 65 -24.14 -1.36 -5.65
C PRO A 65 -23.80 0.12 -5.87
N ALA A 66 -22.62 0.57 -5.45
CA ALA A 66 -22.21 1.97 -5.50
C ALA A 66 -20.69 2.11 -5.64
N PHE A 67 -20.26 3.25 -6.15
CA PHE A 67 -18.85 3.64 -6.14
C PHE A 67 -18.38 3.88 -4.70
N LEU A 68 -17.28 3.26 -4.31
CA LEU A 68 -16.68 3.41 -2.99
C LEU A 68 -15.35 4.15 -3.09
N GLU A 69 -15.36 5.40 -2.62
CA GLU A 69 -14.16 6.23 -2.58
C GLU A 69 -13.27 5.91 -1.38
N LYS A 70 -11.97 6.13 -1.56
CA LYS A 70 -10.99 6.19 -0.48
C LYS A 70 -11.02 7.58 0.15
N LYS A 71 -11.41 7.68 1.42
CA LYS A 71 -11.59 8.97 2.12
C LYS A 71 -11.27 8.91 3.61
N LYS A 72 -10.89 10.08 4.15
CA LYS A 72 -10.71 10.37 5.59
C LYS A 72 -11.84 11.27 6.13
N PRO A 73 -12.16 11.20 7.43
CA PRO A 73 -11.54 10.32 8.43
C PRO A 73 -12.03 8.87 8.40
N SER A 74 -13.12 8.60 7.67
CA SER A 74 -13.63 7.25 7.44
C SER A 74 -14.20 7.14 6.01
N SER A 75 -14.19 5.93 5.47
CA SER A 75 -14.80 5.57 4.19
C SER A 75 -15.42 4.18 4.25
N ILE A 76 -16.45 3.95 3.43
CA ILE A 76 -17.07 2.63 3.31
C ILE A 76 -16.03 1.60 2.83
N LEU A 77 -15.21 1.96 1.83
CA LEU A 77 -14.16 1.09 1.31
C LEU A 77 -13.14 0.71 2.40
N GLY A 78 -12.59 1.70 3.12
CA GLY A 78 -11.61 1.42 4.15
C GLY A 78 -12.17 0.54 5.27
N SER A 79 -13.41 0.81 5.68
CA SER A 79 -14.03 0.02 6.72
C SER A 79 -14.41 -1.40 6.27
N PHE A 80 -14.83 -1.57 5.01
CA PHE A 80 -15.02 -2.88 4.39
C PHE A 80 -13.72 -3.69 4.38
N MET A 81 -12.59 -3.07 4.01
CA MET A 81 -11.28 -3.73 4.04
C MET A 81 -10.88 -4.14 5.46
N ALA A 82 -11.05 -3.26 6.45
CA ALA A 82 -10.75 -3.57 7.84
C ALA A 82 -11.64 -4.70 8.38
N GLU A 83 -12.92 -4.73 7.97
CA GLU A 83 -13.84 -5.80 8.33
C GLU A 83 -13.46 -7.14 7.70
N ALA A 84 -13.06 -7.16 6.43
CA ALA A 84 -12.59 -8.38 5.76
C ALA A 84 -11.39 -8.98 6.50
N VAL A 85 -10.43 -8.15 6.90
CA VAL A 85 -9.26 -8.58 7.70
C VAL A 85 -9.67 -9.01 9.11
N TYR A 86 -10.58 -8.29 9.76
CA TYR A 86 -11.11 -8.65 11.07
C TYR A 86 -11.79 -10.03 11.05
N GLN A 87 -12.61 -10.32 10.04
CA GLN A 87 -13.29 -11.61 9.89
C GLN A 87 -12.29 -12.73 9.61
N ALA A 88 -11.32 -12.51 8.72
CA ALA A 88 -10.25 -13.48 8.46
C ALA A 88 -9.43 -13.80 9.71
N ALA A 89 -9.08 -12.78 10.51
CA ALA A 89 -8.37 -12.95 11.77
C ALA A 89 -9.24 -13.69 12.80
N SER A 90 -10.51 -13.33 12.93
CA SER A 90 -11.44 -13.96 13.89
C SER A 90 -11.69 -15.44 13.58
N ALA A 91 -11.63 -15.82 12.31
CA ALA A 91 -11.79 -17.21 11.88
C ALA A 91 -10.64 -18.13 12.36
N THR A 92 -9.52 -17.58 12.83
CA THR A 92 -8.42 -18.35 13.45
C THR A 92 -8.74 -18.87 14.85
N GLY A 93 -9.81 -18.35 15.49
CA GLY A 93 -10.21 -18.69 16.85
C GLY A 93 -9.57 -17.80 17.93
N GLU A 94 -8.67 -16.90 17.54
CA GLU A 94 -8.08 -15.91 18.44
C GLU A 94 -9.12 -14.84 18.83
N ARG A 95 -9.00 -14.30 20.04
CA ARG A 95 -9.85 -13.19 20.49
C ARG A 95 -9.34 -11.88 19.87
N ILE A 96 -10.13 -11.28 18.99
CA ILE A 96 -9.82 -10.01 18.34
C ILE A 96 -10.81 -8.93 18.81
N ASP A 97 -10.31 -7.89 19.48
CA ASP A 97 -11.15 -6.78 19.93
C ASP A 97 -11.45 -5.77 18.80
N PHE A 98 -10.46 -5.48 17.94
CA PHE A 98 -10.59 -4.63 16.76
C PHE A 98 -9.52 -4.92 15.69
N CYS A 99 -9.76 -4.47 14.46
CA CYS A 99 -8.79 -4.41 13.37
C CYS A 99 -8.54 -2.95 13.00
N LEU A 100 -7.27 -2.64 12.70
CA LEU A 100 -6.84 -1.34 12.21
C LEU A 100 -5.97 -1.56 10.97
N LEU A 101 -6.29 -0.87 9.88
CA LEU A 101 -5.44 -0.80 8.70
C LEU A 101 -4.93 0.63 8.54
N ASN A 102 -3.83 0.81 7.82
CA ASN A 102 -3.36 2.13 7.44
C ASN A 102 -4.03 2.60 6.14
N TYR A 103 -4.51 3.83 6.11
CA TYR A 103 -5.12 4.50 4.97
C TYR A 103 -4.21 4.51 3.73
N GLY A 104 -2.89 4.59 3.94
CA GLY A 104 -1.88 4.53 2.87
C GLY A 104 -1.86 3.19 2.13
N GLY A 105 -2.34 2.12 2.77
CA GLY A 105 -2.44 0.76 2.22
C GLY A 105 -3.58 0.58 1.23
N ILE A 106 -4.58 1.47 1.24
CA ILE A 106 -5.65 1.50 0.22
C ILE A 106 -5.10 2.21 -1.01
N ARG A 107 -5.04 1.55 -2.16
CA ARG A 107 -4.32 2.08 -3.35
C ARG A 107 -5.22 2.50 -4.50
N SER A 108 -6.49 2.13 -4.46
CA SER A 108 -7.49 2.50 -5.46
C SER A 108 -8.86 2.78 -4.81
N THR A 109 -9.84 3.12 -5.64
CA THR A 109 -11.26 3.11 -5.33
C THR A 109 -11.89 1.78 -5.76
N LEU A 110 -13.17 1.56 -5.44
CA LEU A 110 -13.94 0.44 -5.98
C LEU A 110 -15.12 0.98 -6.78
N ASP A 111 -15.23 0.59 -8.05
CA ASP A 111 -16.34 1.01 -8.90
C ASP A 111 -17.63 0.27 -8.54
N SER A 112 -18.77 0.83 -8.96
CA SER A 112 -20.05 0.12 -8.90
C SER A 112 -20.13 -0.91 -10.01
N GLY A 113 -20.72 -2.07 -9.73
CA GLY A 113 -20.85 -3.15 -10.71
C GLY A 113 -20.23 -4.45 -10.20
N GLU A 114 -19.87 -5.33 -11.13
CA GLU A 114 -19.14 -6.56 -10.83
C GLU A 114 -17.78 -6.24 -10.21
N ILE A 115 -17.40 -6.99 -9.18
CA ILE A 115 -16.10 -6.88 -8.52
C ILE A 115 -15.27 -8.07 -8.95
N THR A 116 -14.11 -7.79 -9.52
CA THR A 116 -13.14 -8.79 -9.98
C THR A 116 -12.01 -9.01 -8.98
N VAL A 117 -11.31 -10.14 -9.10
CA VAL A 117 -10.06 -10.40 -8.35
C VAL A 117 -9.03 -9.30 -8.62
N GLY A 118 -8.90 -8.85 -9.86
CA GLY A 118 -7.99 -7.78 -10.27
C GLY A 118 -8.24 -6.47 -9.55
N GLU A 119 -9.51 -6.08 -9.35
CA GLU A 119 -9.86 -4.88 -8.58
C GLU A 119 -9.46 -5.00 -7.10
N VAL A 120 -9.59 -6.19 -6.49
CA VAL A 120 -9.11 -6.42 -5.12
C VAL A 120 -7.59 -6.23 -5.04
N PHE A 121 -6.84 -6.79 -6.00
CA PHE A 121 -5.39 -6.57 -6.09
C PHE A 121 -5.04 -5.11 -6.35
N GLN A 122 -5.84 -4.35 -7.09
CA GLN A 122 -5.59 -2.90 -7.27
C GLN A 122 -5.83 -2.11 -5.98
N ILE A 123 -6.81 -2.51 -5.16
CA ILE A 123 -7.16 -1.83 -3.91
C ILE A 123 -6.14 -2.15 -2.81
N MET A 124 -5.75 -3.42 -2.65
CA MET A 124 -4.77 -3.91 -1.66
C MET A 124 -3.63 -4.69 -2.36
N PRO A 125 -2.74 -4.02 -3.12
CA PRO A 125 -1.74 -4.66 -3.99
C PRO A 125 -0.54 -5.25 -3.26
N PHE A 126 -0.52 -5.18 -1.94
CA PHE A 126 0.59 -5.69 -1.15
C PHE A 126 0.22 -7.06 -0.62
N GLU A 127 1.13 -8.02 -0.75
CA GLU A 127 1.04 -9.34 -0.12
C GLU A 127 1.25 -9.22 1.40
N ASN A 128 0.34 -8.51 2.07
CA ASN A 128 0.40 -8.29 3.51
C ASN A 128 0.02 -9.56 4.27
N GLU A 129 0.68 -9.79 5.40
CA GLU A 129 0.33 -10.84 6.35
C GLU A 129 -0.54 -10.27 7.49
N ILE A 130 -1.59 -10.99 7.88
CA ILE A 130 -2.41 -10.62 9.03
C ILE A 130 -1.64 -10.91 10.32
N THR A 131 -1.33 -9.87 11.09
CA THR A 131 -0.65 -10.00 12.39
C THR A 131 -1.60 -9.62 13.53
N ILE A 132 -1.69 -10.47 14.54
CA ILE A 132 -2.49 -10.23 15.75
C ILE A 132 -1.55 -9.75 16.87
N LEU A 133 -1.85 -8.59 17.44
CA LEU A 133 -1.04 -7.97 18.49
C LEU A 133 -1.84 -7.79 19.77
N THR A 134 -1.24 -8.14 20.91
CA THR A 134 -1.77 -7.76 22.22
C THR A 134 -1.15 -6.43 22.65
N LEU A 135 -1.98 -5.43 22.90
CA LEU A 135 -1.53 -4.09 23.31
C LEU A 135 -1.84 -3.86 24.80
N SER A 136 -0.87 -3.28 25.52
CA SER A 136 -1.14 -2.69 26.83
C SER A 136 -2.00 -1.43 26.69
N LYS A 137 -2.65 -1.01 27.78
CA LYS A 137 -3.43 0.24 27.80
C LYS A 137 -2.61 1.45 27.32
N VAL A 138 -1.37 1.58 27.76
CA VAL A 138 -0.49 2.71 27.39
C VAL A 138 -0.22 2.75 25.89
N GLN A 139 -0.01 1.58 25.28
CA GLN A 139 0.17 1.48 23.83
C GLN A 139 -1.13 1.80 23.08
N LEU A 140 -2.27 1.34 23.60
CA LEU A 140 -3.57 1.63 23.01
C LEU A 140 -3.91 3.13 23.08
N ASP A 141 -3.66 3.79 24.21
CA ASP A 141 -3.83 5.24 24.36
C ASP A 141 -2.94 6.00 23.35
N THR A 142 -1.69 5.54 23.18
CA THR A 142 -0.76 6.10 22.20
C THR A 142 -1.26 5.91 20.77
N LEU A 143 -1.78 4.72 20.45
CA LEU A 143 -2.33 4.39 19.14
C LEU A 143 -3.51 5.30 18.79
N PHE A 144 -4.44 5.52 19.73
CA PHE A 144 -5.58 6.42 19.50
C PHE A 144 -5.14 7.85 19.24
N LYS A 145 -4.14 8.35 19.97
CA LYS A 145 -3.57 9.67 19.71
C LYS A 145 -3.00 9.78 18.29
N ILE A 146 -2.26 8.77 17.84
CA ILE A 146 -1.70 8.74 16.48
C ILE A 146 -2.81 8.70 15.42
N ILE A 147 -3.88 7.94 15.64
CA ILE A 147 -5.01 7.88 14.71
C ILE A 147 -5.70 9.25 14.61
N GLU A 148 -5.89 9.94 15.74
CA GLU A 148 -6.45 11.29 15.78
C GLU A 148 -5.56 12.30 15.05
N ASP A 149 -4.24 12.29 15.33
CA ASP A 149 -3.26 13.16 14.66
C ASP A 149 -3.19 12.91 13.14
N LYS A 150 -3.55 11.70 12.70
CA LYS A 150 -3.61 11.32 11.28
C LYS A 150 -4.97 11.57 10.63
N ASP A 151 -5.93 12.18 11.32
CA ASP A 151 -7.30 12.38 10.82
C ASP A 151 -7.97 11.06 10.41
N GLY A 152 -7.81 10.03 11.26
CA GLY A 152 -8.46 8.73 11.07
C GLY A 152 -7.68 7.72 10.24
N GLU A 153 -8.00 6.46 10.51
CA GLU A 153 -7.47 5.27 9.86
C GLU A 153 -8.60 4.24 9.72
N PRO A 154 -8.60 3.41 8.67
CA PRO A 154 -9.60 2.35 8.51
C PRO A 154 -9.65 1.41 9.73
N PHE A 155 -10.85 1.17 10.24
CA PHE A 155 -11.08 0.47 11.50
C PHE A 155 -12.32 -0.43 11.42
N ALA A 156 -12.25 -1.58 12.07
CA ALA A 156 -13.40 -2.49 12.26
C ALA A 156 -13.35 -3.16 13.64
N ASN A 157 -14.50 -3.57 14.16
CA ASN A 157 -14.61 -4.32 15.40
C ASN A 157 -15.86 -5.20 15.38
N HIS A 158 -16.08 -5.98 16.44
CA HIS A 158 -17.25 -6.85 16.57
C HIS A 158 -18.62 -6.14 16.47
N LEU A 159 -18.68 -4.80 16.64
CA LEU A 159 -19.90 -4.00 16.53
C LEU A 159 -20.17 -3.51 15.10
N TRP A 160 -19.31 -3.86 14.13
CA TRP A 160 -19.40 -3.38 12.75
C TRP A 160 -20.79 -3.57 12.14
N LYS A 161 -21.44 -4.72 12.38
CA LYS A 161 -22.81 -4.99 11.88
C LYS A 161 -23.79 -3.89 12.28
N ASP A 162 -23.69 -3.37 13.51
CA ASP A 162 -24.53 -2.30 14.03
C ASP A 162 -24.15 -0.90 13.50
N GLN A 163 -22.98 -0.78 12.86
CA GLN A 163 -22.39 0.46 12.34
C GLN A 163 -22.48 0.56 10.81
N THR A 164 -23.01 -0.46 10.12
CA THR A 164 -23.19 -0.41 8.66
C THR A 164 -24.22 0.66 8.24
N ALA A 165 -24.02 1.25 7.06
CA ALA A 165 -24.96 2.21 6.48
C ALA A 165 -26.40 1.67 6.44
N TYR A 166 -26.59 0.37 6.20
CA TYR A 166 -27.90 -0.28 6.24
C TYR A 166 -28.62 -0.15 7.59
N HIS A 167 -27.89 -0.35 8.70
CA HIS A 167 -28.45 -0.22 10.04
C HIS A 167 -28.54 1.23 10.54
N ILE A 168 -27.62 2.10 10.12
CA ILE A 168 -27.66 3.53 10.45
C ILE A 168 -28.83 4.23 9.74
N LEU A 169 -29.06 3.95 8.45
CA LEU A 169 -30.16 4.53 7.66
C LEU A 169 -31.54 4.09 8.19
N ASN A 170 -31.66 2.86 8.71
CA ASN A 170 -32.89 2.37 9.33
C ASN A 170 -33.12 2.89 10.76
N ARG A 171 -32.09 3.42 11.45
CA ARG A 171 -32.27 4.10 12.76
C ARG A 171 -32.79 5.53 12.61
N THR A 172 -32.54 6.19 11.49
CA THR A 172 -33.07 7.54 11.19
C THR A 172 -34.57 7.58 10.88
N ALA A 173 -35.21 6.43 10.67
CA ALA A 173 -36.67 6.34 10.47
C ALA A 173 -37.47 6.18 11.78
N TYR A 174 -36.80 6.02 12.93
CA TYR A 174 -37.43 5.90 14.25
C TYR A 174 -36.86 6.91 15.24
N ARG A 175 -36.92 8.20 14.87
CA ARG A 175 -36.86 9.32 15.80
C ARG A 175 -37.94 10.31 15.47
#